data_AF-K6V1P9-F1
#
_entry.id   AF-K6V1P9-F1
#
_cell.length_a   1.000
_cell.length_b   1.000
_cell.length_c   1.000
_cell.angle_alpha   90.00
_cell.angle_beta   90.00
_cell.angle_gamma   90.00
#
_symmetry.space_group_name_H-M   'P 1'
#
loop_
_entity.id
_entity.type
_entity.pdbx_description
1 polymer ?
#
loop_
_entity_poly.entity_id
_entity_poly.type
_entity_poly.pdbx_seq_one_letter_code
_entity_poly.pdbx_strand_id
1 'polypeptide(L)'
;KNMYIKKKYQELLKYKESDECLNDLLQRNSVKLITIDIDGTLADDDSKISDENLSAIKIAKRLGIKVILATGKLHHIAMRMFTKKQKDIYEIEKMDGVYSHGAYLNIRGVNYVYRKFNMIDIEFILFALSSHNVLKNAIFVTPTDVYVFNDDPEFKKKYAIYESGVDVPVNGPAVKSLDKRYNAVLLTNIKDILMIGDIVSIEIFEKIYPEQEPFKELHTELFPELESRFK
;
A
#
# COMPACT_ATOMS: atom_id res chain seq x y z
N LYS A 1 7.22 -9.53 -40.31
CA LYS A 1 7.55 -8.97 -38.97
C LYS A 1 6.77 -9.64 -37.83
N ASN A 2 5.44 -9.81 -37.92
CA ASN A 2 4.63 -10.43 -36.85
C ASN A 2 4.93 -11.92 -36.56
N MET A 3 5.27 -12.71 -37.58
CA MET A 3 5.49 -14.17 -37.40
C MET A 3 6.78 -14.50 -36.63
N TYR A 4 7.84 -13.70 -36.81
CA TYR A 4 9.10 -13.85 -36.09
C TYR A 4 8.95 -13.52 -34.60
N ILE A 5 8.26 -12.41 -34.29
CA ILE A 5 7.98 -12.01 -32.91
C ILE A 5 7.13 -13.08 -32.21
N LYS A 6 6.09 -13.59 -32.88
CA LYS A 6 5.23 -14.65 -32.34
C LYS A 6 6.00 -15.95 -32.08
N LYS A 7 6.91 -16.34 -32.98
CA LYS A 7 7.77 -17.52 -32.80
C LYS A 7 8.73 -17.35 -31.62
N LYS A 8 9.42 -16.22 -31.54
CA LYS A 8 10.33 -15.90 -30.42
C LYS A 8 9.61 -15.85 -29.08
N TYR A 9 8.37 -15.33 -29.07
CA TYR A 9 7.52 -15.34 -27.88
C TYR A 9 7.15 -16.75 -27.42
N GLN A 10 6.81 -17.65 -28.34
CA GLN A 10 6.55 -19.05 -28.00
C GLN A 10 7.80 -19.79 -27.51
N GLU A 11 8.96 -19.51 -28.09
CA GLU A 11 10.24 -20.06 -27.61
C GLU A 11 10.54 -19.60 -26.18
N LEU A 12 10.28 -18.33 -25.86
CA LEU A 12 10.40 -17.80 -24.49
C LEU A 12 9.44 -18.46 -23.51
N LEU A 13 8.19 -18.72 -23.91
CA LEU A 13 7.23 -19.43 -23.05
C LEU A 13 7.68 -20.87 -22.77
N LYS A 14 8.14 -21.60 -23.80
CA LYS A 14 8.69 -22.94 -23.63
C LYS A 14 9.91 -22.96 -22.71
N TYR A 15 10.79 -21.97 -22.86
CA TYR A 15 11.93 -21.83 -21.95
C TYR A 15 11.47 -21.58 -20.50
N LYS A 16 10.52 -20.67 -20.29
CA LYS A 16 9.96 -20.40 -18.95
C LYS A 16 9.37 -21.64 -18.28
N GLU A 17 8.77 -22.53 -19.05
CA GLU A 17 8.19 -23.80 -18.57
C GLU A 17 9.21 -24.94 -18.44
N SER A 18 10.47 -24.72 -18.81
CA SER A 18 11.51 -25.76 -18.82
C SER A 18 12.31 -25.82 -17.52
N ASP A 19 12.81 -27.02 -17.21
CA ASP A 19 13.79 -27.25 -16.12
C ASP A 19 15.09 -26.47 -16.35
N GLU A 20 15.43 -26.12 -17.59
CA GLU A 20 16.61 -25.33 -17.93
C GLU A 20 16.50 -23.90 -17.39
N CYS A 21 15.33 -23.27 -17.48
CA CYS A 21 15.09 -21.96 -16.87
C CYS A 21 15.22 -22.00 -15.35
N LEU A 22 14.70 -23.05 -14.72
CA LEU A 22 14.82 -23.25 -13.28
C LEU A 22 16.29 -23.45 -12.86
N ASN A 23 17.04 -24.27 -13.61
CA ASN A 23 18.47 -24.48 -13.38
C ASN A 23 19.28 -23.19 -13.59
N ASP A 24 18.94 -22.39 -14.60
CA ASP A 24 19.58 -21.10 -14.83
C ASP A 24 19.29 -20.12 -13.69
N LEU A 25 18.06 -20.07 -13.17
CA LEU A 25 17.71 -19.23 -12.01
C LEU A 25 18.43 -19.68 -10.73
N LEU A 26 18.44 -20.98 -10.45
CA LEU A 26 18.95 -21.50 -9.18
C LEU A 26 20.46 -21.69 -9.17
N GLN A 27 21.05 -22.20 -10.26
CA GLN A 27 22.47 -22.53 -10.31
C GLN A 27 23.29 -21.43 -10.97
N ARG A 28 22.90 -20.96 -12.17
CA ARG A 28 23.70 -19.94 -12.89
C ARG A 28 23.57 -18.56 -12.25
N ASN A 29 22.34 -18.13 -11.99
CA ASN A 29 22.07 -16.82 -11.41
C ASN A 29 22.13 -16.83 -9.87
N SER A 30 22.12 -18.02 -9.25
CA SER A 30 22.24 -18.18 -7.79
C SER A 30 21.26 -17.28 -7.02
N VAL A 31 19.98 -17.29 -7.41
CA VAL A 31 18.96 -16.44 -6.79
C VAL A 31 18.81 -16.77 -5.30
N LYS A 32 19.01 -15.77 -4.44
CA LYS A 32 18.90 -15.90 -2.97
C LYS A 32 17.69 -15.19 -2.36
N LEU A 33 17.10 -14.25 -3.10
CA LEU A 33 15.99 -13.43 -2.65
C LEU A 33 14.99 -13.23 -3.80
N ILE A 34 13.71 -13.43 -3.51
CA ILE A 34 12.58 -13.08 -4.37
C ILE A 34 11.75 -12.04 -3.61
N THR A 35 11.56 -10.88 -4.21
CA THR A 35 10.69 -9.81 -3.71
C THR A 35 9.44 -9.77 -4.58
N ILE A 36 8.26 -9.94 -3.98
CA ILE A 36 7.01 -10.12 -4.73
C ILE A 36 6.07 -8.96 -4.41
N ASP A 37 5.66 -8.23 -5.47
CA ASP A 37 4.55 -7.29 -5.36
C ASP A 37 3.21 -8.02 -5.21
N ILE A 38 2.23 -7.36 -4.59
CA ILE A 38 0.94 -7.96 -4.32
C ILE A 38 -0.05 -7.67 -5.45
N ASP A 39 -0.45 -6.41 -5.61
CA ASP A 39 -1.50 -6.04 -6.56
C ASP A 39 -1.03 -6.22 -8.01
N GLY A 40 -1.79 -6.95 -8.83
CA GLY A 40 -1.42 -7.19 -10.22
C GLY A 40 -0.19 -8.09 -10.43
N THR A 41 0.31 -8.72 -9.35
CA THR A 41 1.45 -9.66 -9.39
C THR A 41 1.13 -10.94 -8.63
N LEU A 42 1.05 -10.90 -7.30
CA LEU A 42 0.68 -12.07 -6.48
C LEU A 42 -0.83 -12.30 -6.49
N ALA A 43 -1.59 -11.20 -6.45
CA ALA A 43 -3.03 -11.16 -6.57
C ALA A 43 -3.46 -11.02 -8.04
N ASP A 44 -4.57 -11.66 -8.38
CA ASP A 44 -5.22 -11.52 -9.68
C ASP A 44 -6.00 -10.20 -9.83
N ASP A 45 -6.66 -10.03 -10.97
CA ASP A 45 -7.48 -8.84 -11.27
C ASP A 45 -8.69 -8.67 -10.31
N ASP A 46 -9.10 -9.75 -9.64
CA ASP A 46 -10.14 -9.74 -8.60
C ASP A 46 -9.56 -9.44 -7.20
N SER A 47 -8.28 -9.09 -7.10
CA SER A 47 -7.54 -8.91 -5.84
C SER A 47 -7.50 -10.18 -4.97
N LYS A 48 -7.62 -11.36 -5.57
CA LYS A 48 -7.54 -12.66 -4.88
C LYS A 48 -6.16 -13.27 -5.06
N ILE A 49 -5.69 -13.94 -4.03
CA ILE A 49 -4.40 -14.65 -4.03
C ILE A 49 -4.66 -16.15 -4.02
N SER A 50 -4.15 -16.86 -5.02
CA SER A 50 -4.37 -18.30 -5.19
C SER A 50 -3.49 -19.14 -4.26
N ASP A 51 -4.00 -20.31 -3.86
CA ASP A 51 -3.22 -21.29 -3.09
C ASP A 51 -2.03 -21.84 -3.90
N GLU A 52 -2.12 -21.83 -5.23
CA GLU A 52 -1.03 -22.22 -6.12
C GLU A 52 0.16 -21.26 -6.01
N ASN A 53 -0.08 -19.94 -6.07
CA ASN A 53 0.98 -18.94 -5.90
C ASN A 53 1.64 -19.06 -4.52
N LEU A 54 0.85 -19.25 -3.47
CA LEU A 54 1.36 -19.42 -2.10
C LEU A 54 2.15 -20.72 -1.94
N SER A 55 1.74 -21.78 -2.63
CA SER A 55 2.48 -23.05 -2.68
C SER A 55 3.83 -22.89 -3.38
N ALA A 56 3.89 -22.12 -4.47
CA ALA A 56 5.16 -21.79 -5.14
C ALA A 56 6.11 -21.02 -4.21
N ILE A 57 5.60 -20.03 -3.47
CA ILE A 57 6.38 -19.31 -2.43
C ILE A 57 6.91 -20.28 -1.37
N LYS A 58 6.08 -21.20 -0.88
CA LYS A 58 6.48 -22.20 0.11
C LYS A 58 7.57 -23.14 -0.41
N ILE A 59 7.48 -23.55 -1.68
CA ILE A 59 8.51 -24.36 -2.35
C ILE A 59 9.83 -23.58 -2.46
N ALA A 60 9.79 -22.33 -2.92
CA ALA A 60 10.99 -21.48 -3.02
C ALA A 60 11.69 -21.32 -1.66
N LYS A 61 10.91 -21.08 -0.59
CA LYS A 61 11.43 -21.03 0.79
C LYS A 61 12.09 -22.34 1.21
N ARG A 62 11.50 -23.50 0.88
CA ARG A 62 12.08 -24.83 1.14
C ARG A 62 13.38 -25.08 0.39
N LEU A 63 13.56 -24.47 -0.78
CA LEU A 63 14.79 -24.52 -1.56
C LEU A 63 15.89 -23.57 -1.03
N GLY A 64 15.64 -22.89 0.09
CA GLY A 64 16.61 -21.98 0.72
C GLY A 64 16.60 -20.55 0.15
N ILE A 65 15.65 -20.24 -0.73
CA ILE A 65 15.48 -18.90 -1.29
C ILE A 65 14.64 -18.08 -0.33
N LYS A 66 15.13 -16.90 0.06
CA LYS A 66 14.32 -15.98 0.86
C LYS A 66 13.22 -15.38 -0.02
N VAL A 67 11.99 -15.36 0.47
CA VAL A 67 10.86 -14.72 -0.23
C VAL A 67 10.24 -13.68 0.69
N ILE A 68 10.09 -12.45 0.18
CA ILE A 68 9.50 -11.33 0.92
C ILE A 68 8.40 -10.65 0.09
N LEU A 69 7.45 -10.02 0.76
CA LEU A 69 6.44 -9.17 0.10
C LEU A 69 7.02 -7.76 -0.11
N ALA A 70 6.64 -7.09 -1.19
CA ALA A 70 7.08 -5.73 -1.50
C ALA A 70 5.91 -4.94 -2.12
N THR A 71 5.16 -4.20 -1.32
CA THR A 71 3.90 -3.57 -1.76
C THR A 71 3.80 -2.09 -1.37
N GLY A 72 3.02 -1.34 -2.12
CA GLY A 72 2.60 0.03 -1.75
C GLY A 72 1.67 0.07 -0.54
N LYS A 73 1.00 -1.04 -0.22
CA LYS A 73 0.05 -1.11 0.90
C LYS A 73 0.73 -1.07 2.26
N LEU A 74 -0.01 -0.67 3.29
CA LEU A 74 0.36 -0.89 4.69
C LEU A 74 0.37 -2.38 5.03
N HIS A 75 1.22 -2.78 5.98
CA HIS A 75 1.37 -4.18 6.37
C HIS A 75 0.04 -4.83 6.77
N HIS A 76 -0.72 -4.19 7.66
CA HIS A 76 -1.98 -4.76 8.13
C HIS A 76 -3.03 -4.85 7.00
N ILE A 77 -3.08 -3.87 6.09
CA ILE A 77 -3.97 -3.90 4.91
C ILE A 77 -3.57 -5.03 3.95
N ALA A 78 -2.27 -5.19 3.68
CA ALA A 78 -1.75 -6.29 2.87
C ALA A 78 -2.14 -7.65 3.47
N MET A 79 -2.05 -7.80 4.80
CA MET A 79 -2.45 -9.02 5.48
C MET A 79 -3.94 -9.33 5.33
N ARG A 80 -4.82 -8.35 5.10
CA ARG A 80 -6.26 -8.61 4.88
C ARG A 80 -6.57 -9.25 3.53
N MET A 81 -5.63 -9.22 2.58
CA MET A 81 -5.81 -9.86 1.27
C MET A 81 -5.72 -11.39 1.33
N PHE A 82 -5.20 -11.94 2.43
CA PHE A 82 -5.07 -13.38 2.64
C PHE A 82 -6.19 -13.89 3.53
N THR A 83 -6.78 -15.02 3.16
CA THR A 83 -7.77 -15.69 4.03
C THR A 83 -7.10 -16.21 5.30
N LYS A 84 -7.88 -16.40 6.38
CA LYS A 84 -7.37 -16.98 7.63
C LYS A 84 -6.69 -18.33 7.41
N LYS A 85 -7.31 -19.19 6.59
CA LYS A 85 -6.75 -20.48 6.17
C LYS A 85 -5.38 -20.33 5.50
N GLN A 86 -5.23 -19.37 4.59
CA GLN A 86 -3.95 -19.14 3.91
C GLN A 86 -2.87 -18.62 4.86
N LYS A 87 -3.21 -17.69 5.74
CA LYS A 87 -2.29 -17.18 6.77
C LYS A 87 -1.74 -18.31 7.63
N ASP A 88 -2.60 -19.24 8.03
CA ASP A 88 -2.23 -20.35 8.89
C ASP A 88 -1.40 -21.42 8.13
N ILE A 89 -1.77 -21.79 6.89
CA ILE A 89 -1.10 -22.85 6.11
C ILE A 89 0.26 -22.42 5.56
N TYR A 90 0.38 -21.16 5.14
CA TYR A 90 1.56 -20.61 4.47
C TYR A 90 2.40 -19.69 5.36
N GLU A 91 1.95 -19.48 6.61
CA GLU A 91 2.61 -18.63 7.61
C GLU A 91 2.86 -17.21 7.09
N ILE A 92 1.88 -16.62 6.41
CA ILE A 92 2.01 -15.33 5.72
C ILE A 92 2.41 -14.21 6.69
N GLU A 93 1.85 -14.21 7.91
CA GLU A 93 2.15 -13.19 8.93
C GLU A 93 3.59 -13.25 9.45
N LYS A 94 4.32 -14.34 9.19
CA LYS A 94 5.76 -14.47 9.50
C LYS A 94 6.66 -14.05 8.33
N MET A 95 6.09 -13.67 7.19
CA MET A 95 6.87 -13.26 6.04
C MET A 95 7.44 -11.86 6.25
N ASP A 96 8.73 -11.74 6.01
CA ASP A 96 9.38 -10.44 5.87
C ASP A 96 8.73 -9.67 4.72
N GLY A 97 8.71 -8.34 4.82
CA GLY A 97 8.20 -7.51 3.75
C GLY A 97 8.59 -6.05 3.83
N VAL A 98 8.48 -5.42 2.67
CA VAL A 98 8.61 -3.99 2.43
C VAL A 98 7.22 -3.45 2.08
N TYR A 99 6.80 -2.41 2.75
CA TYR A 99 5.45 -1.86 2.70
C TYR A 99 5.51 -0.35 2.53
N SER A 100 4.35 0.28 2.23
CA SER A 100 4.24 1.73 2.08
C SER A 100 5.28 2.30 1.11
N HIS A 101 5.45 1.65 -0.05
CA HIS A 101 6.41 2.04 -1.09
C HIS A 101 7.88 2.11 -0.59
N GLY A 102 8.22 1.32 0.43
CA GLY A 102 9.58 1.26 1.00
C GLY A 102 9.79 2.11 2.25
N ALA A 103 8.78 2.85 2.70
CA ALA A 103 8.86 3.64 3.92
C ALA A 103 8.82 2.79 5.20
N TYR A 104 8.24 1.58 5.11
CA TYR A 104 8.07 0.67 6.24
C TYR A 104 8.55 -0.74 5.92
N LEU A 105 9.16 -1.41 6.89
CA LEU A 105 9.59 -2.80 6.76
C LEU A 105 9.11 -3.62 7.96
N ASN A 106 8.65 -4.85 7.71
CA ASN A 106 8.56 -5.88 8.73
C ASN A 106 9.63 -6.93 8.42
N ILE A 107 10.64 -7.04 9.27
CA ILE A 107 11.75 -7.98 9.08
C ILE A 107 11.92 -8.77 10.37
N ARG A 108 11.80 -10.09 10.27
CA ARG A 108 11.89 -11.05 11.39
C ARG A 108 10.90 -10.72 12.51
N GLY A 109 9.71 -10.26 12.14
CA GLY A 109 8.67 -9.82 13.08
C GLY A 109 8.93 -8.46 13.73
N VAL A 110 10.02 -7.77 13.37
CA VAL A 110 10.34 -6.43 13.87
C VAL A 110 9.93 -5.39 12.83
N ASN A 111 9.23 -4.37 13.28
CA ASN A 111 8.76 -3.26 12.47
C ASN A 111 9.79 -2.13 12.44
N TYR A 112 10.10 -1.63 11.24
CA TYR A 112 11.04 -0.53 11.02
C TYR A 112 10.39 0.55 10.17
N VAL A 113 10.39 1.79 10.68
CA VAL A 113 10.11 2.97 9.88
C VAL A 113 11.43 3.43 9.26
N TYR A 114 11.58 3.23 7.95
CA TYR A 114 12.80 3.57 7.23
C TYR A 114 12.77 4.98 6.66
N ARG A 115 11.60 5.45 6.23
CA ARG A 115 11.38 6.84 5.79
C ARG A 115 10.12 7.39 6.43
N LYS A 116 10.20 8.65 6.84
CA LYS A 116 9.07 9.43 7.37
C LYS A 116 9.27 10.90 7.07
N PHE A 117 8.18 11.65 7.06
CA PHE A 117 8.24 13.10 7.00
C PHE A 117 8.77 13.66 8.32
N ASN A 118 9.65 14.65 8.23
CA ASN A 118 10.04 15.43 9.41
C ASN A 118 9.02 16.54 9.68
N MET A 119 9.10 17.20 10.83
CA MET A 119 8.14 18.24 11.21
C MET A 119 8.09 19.42 10.23
N ILE A 120 9.24 19.85 9.71
CA ILE A 120 9.32 20.99 8.77
C ILE A 120 8.61 20.64 7.46
N ASP A 121 8.78 19.41 6.98
CA ASP A 121 8.11 18.94 5.77
C ASP A 121 6.58 18.86 5.98
N ILE A 122 6.15 18.39 7.16
CA ILE A 122 4.72 18.34 7.52
C ILE A 122 4.13 19.76 7.58
N GLU A 123 4.79 20.70 8.26
CA GLU A 123 4.33 22.08 8.34
C GLU A 123 4.23 22.74 6.96
N PHE A 124 5.21 22.51 6.10
CA PHE A 124 5.19 23.01 4.73
C PHE A 124 4.03 22.42 3.92
N ILE A 125 3.81 21.11 3.99
CA ILE A 125 2.69 20.46 3.30
C ILE A 125 1.36 20.97 3.83
N LEU A 126 1.20 21.10 5.15
CA LEU A 126 -0.02 21.63 5.76
C LEU A 126 -0.29 23.08 5.34
N PHE A 127 0.77 23.90 5.22
CA PHE A 127 0.66 25.26 4.72
C PHE A 127 0.16 25.27 3.26
N ALA A 128 0.78 24.51 2.36
CA ALA A 128 0.37 24.41 0.96
C ALA A 128 -1.07 23.88 0.83
N LEU A 129 -1.41 22.79 1.53
CA LEU A 129 -2.79 22.26 1.53
C LEU A 129 -3.81 23.29 2.03
N SER A 130 -3.43 24.13 2.99
CA SER A 130 -4.30 25.17 3.54
C SER A 130 -4.43 26.38 2.61
N SER A 131 -3.35 26.82 1.94
CA SER A 131 -3.40 27.94 0.99
C SER A 131 -4.29 27.63 -0.21
N HIS A 132 -4.37 26.36 -0.60
CA HIS A 132 -5.23 25.86 -1.67
C HIS A 132 -6.63 25.41 -1.18
N ASN A 133 -6.92 25.47 0.13
CA ASN A 133 -8.17 24.98 0.75
C ASN A 133 -8.47 23.49 0.49
N VAL A 134 -7.44 22.66 0.41
CA VAL A 134 -7.50 21.23 0.04
C VAL A 134 -6.97 20.31 1.12
N LEU A 135 -6.90 20.75 2.38
CA LEU A 135 -6.52 19.87 3.49
C LEU A 135 -7.44 18.64 3.60
N LYS A 136 -8.73 18.79 3.28
CA LYS A 136 -9.73 17.71 3.22
C LYS A 136 -9.54 16.74 2.05
N ASN A 137 -8.58 17.01 1.16
CA ASN A 137 -8.20 16.18 0.03
C ASN A 137 -6.96 15.31 0.32
N ALA A 138 -6.41 15.41 1.53
CA ALA A 138 -5.22 14.67 1.93
C ALA A 138 -5.55 13.50 2.86
N ILE A 139 -4.78 12.43 2.69
CA ILE A 139 -4.72 11.26 3.57
C ILE A 139 -3.32 11.21 4.18
N PHE A 140 -3.25 11.08 5.50
CA PHE A 140 -1.99 10.94 6.24
C PHE A 140 -1.83 9.49 6.67
N VAL A 141 -0.77 8.84 6.24
CA VAL A 141 -0.54 7.41 6.44
C VAL A 141 0.56 7.23 7.48
N THR A 142 0.25 6.50 8.55
CA THR A 142 1.23 6.00 9.53
C THR A 142 1.43 4.50 9.32
N PRO A 143 2.43 3.85 9.95
CA PRO A 143 2.61 2.41 9.84
C PRO A 143 1.40 1.56 10.25
N THR A 144 0.56 2.08 11.13
CA THR A 144 -0.57 1.36 11.72
C THR A 144 -1.91 1.81 11.17
N ASP A 145 -2.05 3.08 10.82
CA ASP A 145 -3.36 3.68 10.60
C ASP A 145 -3.31 4.68 9.43
N VAL A 146 -4.50 4.99 8.94
CA VAL A 146 -4.70 5.97 7.89
C VAL A 146 -5.59 7.07 8.46
N TYR A 147 -5.19 8.32 8.35
CA TYR A 147 -5.89 9.46 8.93
C TYR A 147 -6.40 10.40 7.86
N VAL A 148 -7.57 10.98 8.12
CA VAL A 148 -8.21 11.99 7.28
C VAL A 148 -8.63 13.15 8.15
N PHE A 149 -8.55 14.37 7.63
CA PHE A 149 -9.03 15.56 8.34
C PHE A 149 -10.39 16.00 7.79
N ASN A 150 -11.36 16.16 8.67
CA ASN A 150 -12.61 16.84 8.35
C ASN A 150 -13.24 17.46 9.61
N ASP A 151 -13.51 18.76 9.53
CA ASP A 151 -14.11 19.57 10.60
C ASP A 151 -15.64 19.72 10.46
N ASP A 152 -16.27 19.16 9.41
CA ASP A 152 -17.74 19.12 9.29
C ASP A 152 -18.33 18.20 10.38
N PRO A 153 -19.13 18.72 11.32
CA PRO A 153 -19.75 17.90 12.37
C PRO A 153 -20.65 16.78 11.84
N GLU A 154 -21.22 16.95 10.64
CA GLU A 154 -22.07 15.96 10.00
C GLU A 154 -21.27 14.86 9.30
N PHE A 155 -19.96 15.02 9.16
CA PHE A 155 -19.09 14.06 8.48
C PHE A 155 -19.18 12.67 9.11
N LYS A 156 -19.12 12.59 10.45
CA LYS A 156 -19.21 11.33 11.21
C LYS A 156 -20.51 10.57 10.97
N LYS A 157 -21.59 11.27 10.62
CA LYS A 157 -22.90 10.65 10.34
C LYS A 157 -22.98 10.10 8.91
N LYS A 158 -22.17 10.65 7.99
CA LYS A 158 -22.21 10.32 6.56
C LYS A 158 -21.17 9.27 6.17
N TYR A 159 -20.03 9.22 6.87
CA TYR A 159 -18.91 8.34 6.53
C TYR A 159 -18.45 7.43 7.67
N ALA A 160 -18.11 6.17 7.31
CA ALA A 160 -17.60 5.18 8.25
C ALA A 160 -16.21 5.60 8.76
N ILE A 161 -16.05 5.62 10.08
CA ILE A 161 -14.82 6.05 10.75
C ILE A 161 -14.38 4.96 11.72
N TYR A 162 -13.07 4.80 11.83
CA TYR A 162 -12.44 3.78 12.64
C TYR A 162 -11.69 4.42 13.81
N GLU A 163 -11.56 3.66 14.90
CA GLU A 163 -10.59 3.96 15.95
C GLU A 163 -9.22 3.40 15.54
N SER A 164 -8.15 4.01 16.04
CA SER A 164 -6.78 3.54 15.76
C SER A 164 -6.63 2.08 16.20
N GLY A 165 -6.14 1.24 15.29
CA GLY A 165 -5.98 -0.19 15.52
C GLY A 165 -7.29 -1.00 15.55
N VAL A 166 -8.45 -0.41 15.22
CA VAL A 166 -9.75 -1.09 15.25
C VAL A 166 -10.31 -1.25 13.85
N ASP A 167 -10.65 -2.50 13.48
CA ASP A 167 -11.14 -2.84 12.14
C ASP A 167 -12.67 -2.77 11.98
N VAL A 168 -13.35 -2.29 13.01
CA VAL A 168 -14.80 -2.13 13.07
C VAL A 168 -15.14 -0.63 13.10
N PRO A 169 -16.05 -0.15 12.23
CA PRO A 169 -16.43 1.25 12.23
C PRO A 169 -17.19 1.61 13.52
N VAL A 170 -16.83 2.75 14.11
CA VAL A 170 -17.39 3.27 15.38
C VAL A 170 -18.87 3.65 15.21
N ASN A 171 -19.26 4.08 14.00
CA ASN A 171 -20.57 4.69 13.75
C ASN A 171 -21.62 3.71 13.18
N GLY A 172 -21.35 2.41 13.22
CA GLY A 172 -22.27 1.36 12.76
C GLY A 172 -22.28 1.10 11.23
N PRO A 173 -23.06 0.11 10.75
CA PRO A 173 -22.94 -0.44 9.38
C PRO A 173 -23.61 0.37 8.26
N ALA A 174 -24.35 1.45 8.57
CA ALA A 174 -25.19 2.17 7.60
C ALA A 174 -24.53 3.44 7.01
N VAL A 175 -23.20 3.44 6.88
CA VAL A 175 -22.44 4.65 6.59
C VAL A 175 -21.56 4.47 5.35
N LYS A 176 -21.47 5.49 4.47
CA LYS A 176 -20.68 5.40 3.22
C LYS A 176 -19.19 5.21 3.57
N SER A 177 -18.49 4.31 2.90
CA SER A 177 -17.03 4.19 3.06
C SER A 177 -16.34 5.37 2.35
N LEU A 178 -15.35 6.00 2.99
CA LEU A 178 -14.54 7.08 2.39
C LEU A 178 -13.81 6.56 1.14
N ASP A 179 -13.21 5.39 1.28
CA ASP A 179 -12.55 4.59 0.25
C ASP A 179 -12.49 3.16 0.79
N LYS A 180 -12.93 2.16 0.01
CA LYS A 180 -12.95 0.76 0.44
C LYS A 180 -11.55 0.22 0.76
N ARG A 181 -10.50 0.94 0.36
CA ARG A 181 -9.09 0.55 0.56
C ARG A 181 -8.56 0.83 1.97
N TYR A 182 -9.17 1.76 2.72
CA TYR A 182 -8.62 2.23 4.00
C TYR A 182 -9.67 2.35 5.12
N ASN A 183 -9.33 1.81 6.29
CA ASN A 183 -10.06 2.06 7.53
C ASN A 183 -9.57 3.39 8.10
N ALA A 184 -10.15 4.51 7.67
CA ALA A 184 -9.65 5.82 8.04
C ALA A 184 -10.10 6.28 9.44
N VAL A 185 -9.16 6.82 10.21
CA VAL A 185 -9.38 7.50 11.49
C VAL A 185 -9.62 8.99 11.20
N LEU A 186 -10.72 9.54 11.72
CA LEU A 186 -11.06 10.95 11.51
C LEU A 186 -10.37 11.85 12.54
N LEU A 187 -9.70 12.87 12.03
CA LEU A 187 -9.21 14.02 12.78
C LEU A 187 -10.14 15.21 12.56
N THR A 188 -10.55 15.87 13.64
CA THR A 188 -11.40 17.08 13.60
C THR A 188 -10.63 18.35 13.91
N ASN A 189 -9.38 18.25 14.39
CA ASN A 189 -8.51 19.38 14.65
C ASN A 189 -7.21 19.25 13.86
N ILE A 190 -6.78 20.33 13.20
CA ILE A 190 -5.55 20.32 12.36
C ILE A 190 -4.32 19.97 13.21
N LYS A 191 -4.29 20.43 14.47
CA LYS A 191 -3.18 20.17 15.39
C LYS A 191 -2.99 18.68 15.69
N ASP A 192 -4.05 17.88 15.59
CA ASP A 192 -3.99 16.45 15.87
C ASP A 192 -3.14 15.72 14.82
N ILE A 193 -3.03 16.25 13.59
CA ILE A 193 -2.17 15.71 12.52
C ILE A 193 -0.72 15.64 12.99
N LEU A 194 -0.27 16.60 13.80
CA LEU A 194 1.11 16.64 14.31
C LEU A 194 1.35 15.62 15.44
N MET A 195 0.29 14.97 15.93
CA MET A 195 0.31 14.04 17.06
C MET A 195 0.06 12.58 16.67
N ILE A 196 -0.21 12.28 15.39
CA ILE A 196 -0.51 10.91 14.93
C ILE A 196 0.72 9.99 14.84
N GLY A 197 1.91 10.51 15.15
CA GLY A 197 3.16 9.77 15.13
C GLY A 197 3.90 9.86 13.80
N ASP A 198 4.58 8.77 13.41
CA ASP A 198 5.43 8.75 12.23
C ASP A 198 4.58 8.70 10.95
N ILE A 199 4.52 9.83 10.23
CA ILE A 199 3.87 9.92 8.93
C ILE A 199 4.83 9.39 7.86
N VAL A 200 4.45 8.28 7.21
CA VAL A 200 5.27 7.59 6.21
C VAL A 200 4.85 7.89 4.78
N SER A 201 3.61 8.33 4.58
CA SER A 201 3.09 8.77 3.29
C SER A 201 2.02 9.84 3.49
N ILE A 202 1.92 10.77 2.54
CA ILE A 202 0.83 11.74 2.43
C ILE A 202 0.30 11.62 1.01
N GLU A 203 -0.95 11.22 0.87
CA GLU A 203 -1.62 11.03 -0.43
C GLU A 203 -2.64 12.14 -0.63
N ILE A 204 -2.55 12.86 -1.74
CA ILE A 204 -3.42 14.00 -2.05
C ILE A 204 -4.23 13.64 -3.28
N PHE A 205 -5.56 13.76 -3.19
CA PHE A 205 -6.49 13.38 -4.24
C PHE A 205 -7.25 14.59 -4.77
N GLU A 206 -7.67 14.56 -6.03
CA GLU A 206 -8.62 15.57 -6.52
C GLU A 206 -9.92 15.53 -5.71
N LYS A 207 -10.32 14.34 -5.25
CA LYS A 207 -11.54 14.11 -4.50
C LYS A 207 -11.41 12.84 -3.65
N ILE A 208 -11.69 12.94 -2.34
CA ILE A 208 -11.77 11.77 -1.44
C ILE A 208 -13.24 11.40 -1.22
N TYR A 209 -14.12 12.39 -1.05
CA TYR A 209 -15.52 12.16 -0.68
C TYR A 209 -16.45 12.29 -1.88
N PRO A 210 -17.50 11.46 -2.03
CA PRO A 210 -18.46 11.57 -3.14
C PRO A 210 -19.10 12.95 -3.33
N GLU A 211 -19.32 13.70 -2.25
CA GLU A 211 -19.98 15.02 -2.29
C GLU A 211 -19.00 16.19 -2.49
N GLN A 212 -17.68 15.94 -2.50
CA GLN A 212 -16.65 16.98 -2.60
C GLN A 212 -16.46 17.43 -4.05
N GLU A 213 -16.28 18.73 -4.28
CA GLU A 213 -15.89 19.23 -5.59
C GLU A 213 -14.44 18.81 -5.91
N PRO A 214 -14.16 18.29 -7.11
CA PRO A 214 -12.79 17.92 -7.49
C PRO A 214 -11.85 19.13 -7.50
N PHE A 215 -10.70 18.99 -6.86
CA PHE A 215 -9.62 19.97 -6.94
C PHE A 215 -8.85 19.81 -8.25
N LYS A 216 -9.19 20.64 -9.24
CA LYS A 216 -8.66 20.56 -10.61
C LYS A 216 -7.21 21.02 -10.75
N GLU A 217 -6.74 21.83 -9.81
CA GLU A 217 -5.40 22.43 -9.82
C GLU A 217 -4.34 21.54 -9.15
N LEU A 218 -4.71 20.31 -8.75
CA LEU A 218 -3.81 19.35 -8.09
C LEU A 218 -2.50 19.16 -8.88
N HIS A 219 -2.62 18.86 -10.17
CA HIS A 219 -1.47 18.54 -11.01
C HIS A 219 -0.80 19.78 -11.61
N THR A 220 -1.51 20.90 -11.74
CA THR A 220 -1.01 22.11 -12.40
C THR A 220 -0.39 23.12 -11.43
N GLU A 221 -0.81 23.13 -10.17
CA GLU A 221 -0.35 24.11 -9.17
C GLU A 221 0.24 23.45 -7.93
N LEU A 222 -0.55 22.65 -7.20
CA LEU A 222 -0.12 22.08 -5.92
C LEU A 222 1.02 21.08 -6.08
N PHE A 223 0.93 20.16 -7.05
CA PHE A 223 1.98 19.17 -7.27
C PHE A 223 3.32 19.83 -7.62
N PRO A 224 3.42 20.77 -8.58
CA PRO A 224 4.67 21.52 -8.82
C PRO A 224 5.22 22.27 -7.60
N GLU A 225 4.35 22.88 -6.79
CA GLU A 225 4.74 23.58 -5.55
C GLU A 225 5.42 22.61 -4.57
N LEU A 226 4.79 21.46 -4.31
CA LEU A 226 5.34 20.43 -3.43
C LEU A 226 6.59 19.78 -4.03
N GLU A 227 6.58 19.43 -5.31
CA GLU A 227 7.69 18.77 -6.01
C GLU A 227 8.98 19.59 -5.91
N SER A 228 8.89 20.92 -5.98
CA SER A 228 10.05 21.81 -5.85
C SER A 228 10.83 21.63 -4.55
N ARG A 229 10.17 21.17 -3.48
CA ARG A 229 10.72 21.01 -2.13
C ARG A 229 11.28 19.61 -1.85
N PHE A 230 10.74 18.58 -2.53
CA PHE A 230 11.01 17.16 -2.27
C PHE A 230 11.87 16.47 -3.34
N LYS A 231 12.45 17.22 -4.29
CA LYS A 231 13.45 16.73 -5.26
C LYS A 231 14.76 16.29 -4.61
#